data_AF-K2AW58-F1
#
_entry.id   AF-K2AW58-F1
#
_cell.length_a   1.000
_cell.length_b   1.000
_cell.length_c   1.000
_cell.angle_alpha   90.00
_cell.angle_beta   90.00
_cell.angle_gamma   90.00
#
_symmetry.space_group_name_H-M   'P 1'
#
loop_
_entity.id
_entity.type
_entity.pdbx_description
1 polymer ?
#
loop_
_entity_poly.entity_id
_entity_poly.type
_entity_poly.pdbx_seq_one_letter_code
_entity_poly.pdbx_strand_id
1 'polypeptide(L)' 'MTFSPTKKMSKSRSSRRTSNWTKLTAKKLLDKTSLQYDKDGNATGLAHFASPITGEYKWRKVIKVWKTKKVTTIKA' A
#
# COMPACT_ATOMS: atom_id res chain seq x y z
N MET A 1 -30.41 -17.00 -27.38
CA MET A 1 -30.51 -15.92 -26.37
C MET A 1 -29.31 -15.00 -26.54
N THR A 2 -29.53 -13.69 -26.67
CA THR A 2 -28.43 -12.74 -26.86
C THR A 2 -27.79 -12.42 -25.52
N PHE A 3 -26.47 -12.53 -25.40
CA PHE A 3 -25.72 -12.28 -24.16
C PHE A 3 -25.60 -10.78 -23.80
N SER A 4 -26.36 -9.91 -24.48
CA SER A 4 -26.27 -8.47 -24.33
C SER A 4 -27.19 -7.94 -23.23
N PRO A 5 -26.84 -6.81 -22.59
CA PRO A 5 -27.69 -6.17 -21.60
C PRO A 5 -29.04 -5.77 -22.23
N THR A 6 -30.13 -6.12 -21.56
CA THR A 6 -31.48 -5.79 -22.03
C THR A 6 -31.81 -4.30 -21.96
N LYS A 7 -31.10 -3.52 -21.13
CA LYS A 7 -31.30 -2.07 -20.96
C LYS A 7 -29.98 -1.34 -20.73
N LYS A 8 -29.92 -0.07 -21.17
CA LYS A 8 -28.82 0.85 -20.89
C LYS A 8 -28.73 1.13 -19.39
N MET A 9 -27.52 1.12 -18.85
CA MET A 9 -27.27 1.44 -17.44
C MET A 9 -27.50 2.95 -17.18
N SER A 10 -28.24 3.28 -16.12
CA SER A 10 -28.44 4.68 -15.72
C SER A 10 -27.15 5.29 -15.16
N LYS A 11 -27.04 6.63 -15.26
CA LYS A 11 -25.87 7.37 -14.78
C LYS A 11 -25.60 7.13 -13.28
N SER A 12 -26.66 7.12 -12.46
CA SER A 12 -26.57 6.83 -11.03
C SER A 12 -26.00 5.43 -10.75
N ARG A 13 -26.47 4.40 -11.47
CA ARG A 13 -25.97 3.02 -11.30
C ARG A 13 -24.50 2.89 -11.71
N SER A 14 -24.11 3.52 -12.82
CA SER A 14 -22.72 3.52 -13.28
C SER A 14 -21.79 4.21 -12.27
N SER A 15 -22.17 5.39 -11.79
CA SER A 15 -21.41 6.15 -10.78
C SER A 15 -21.21 5.35 -9.49
N ARG A 16 -22.28 4.75 -8.96
CA ARG A 16 -22.22 3.93 -7.74
C ARG A 16 -21.30 2.72 -7.91
N ARG A 17 -21.34 2.05 -9.07
CA ARG A 17 -20.47 0.91 -9.37
C ARG A 17 -19.01 1.32 -9.37
N THR A 18 -18.67 2.40 -10.06
CA THR A 18 -17.28 2.88 -10.15
C THR A 18 -16.75 3.31 -8.78
N SER A 19 -17.53 4.07 -8.01
CA SER A 19 -17.14 4.49 -6.66
C SER A 19 -16.87 3.30 -5.73
N ASN A 20 -17.75 2.29 -5.75
CA ASN A 20 -17.56 1.08 -4.96
C ASN A 20 -16.32 0.29 -5.38
N TRP A 21 -16.05 0.20 -6.68
CA TRP A 21 -14.85 -0.44 -7.20
C TRP A 21 -13.58 0.28 -6.72
N THR A 22 -13.54 1.61 -6.78
CA THR A 22 -12.43 2.40 -6.26
C THR A 22 -12.21 2.18 -4.76
N LYS A 23 -13.28 2.18 -3.95
CA LYS A 23 -13.19 1.90 -2.50
C LYS A 23 -12.66 0.51 -2.20
N LEU A 24 -13.11 -0.50 -2.96
CA LEU A 24 -12.66 -1.88 -2.78
C LEU A 24 -11.19 -2.05 -3.17
N THR A 25 -10.75 -1.41 -4.25
CA THR A 25 -9.34 -1.38 -4.65
C THR A 25 -8.48 -0.66 -3.60
N ALA A 26 -8.95 0.47 -3.07
CA ALA A 26 -8.25 1.19 -1.99
C ALA A 26 -8.12 0.34 -0.73
N LYS A 27 -9.19 -0.33 -0.30
CA LYS A 27 -9.15 -1.26 0.84
C LYS A 27 -8.15 -2.40 0.62
N LYS A 28 -8.21 -3.02 -0.56
CA LYS A 28 -7.28 -4.08 -0.93
C LYS A 28 -5.83 -3.61 -0.95
N LEU A 29 -5.56 -2.38 -1.38
CA LEU A 29 -4.21 -1.80 -1.40
C LEU A 29 -3.70 -1.46 0.00
N LEU A 30 -4.56 -0.89 0.85
CA LEU A 30 -4.24 -0.59 2.24
C LEU A 30 -3.78 -1.86 2.98
N ASP A 31 -4.49 -2.96 2.77
CA ASP A 31 -4.18 -4.25 3.39
C ASP A 31 -3.13 -5.07 2.62
N LYS A 32 -2.63 -4.58 1.46
CA LYS A 32 -1.70 -5.34 0.61
C LYS A 32 -0.26 -5.27 1.10
N THR A 33 0.14 -4.14 1.67
CA THR A 33 1.52 -3.89 2.06
C THR A 33 1.63 -3.87 3.57
N SER A 34 2.04 -4.99 4.14
CA SER A 34 2.47 -5.03 5.53
C SER A 34 3.77 -4.23 5.67
N LEU A 35 3.83 -3.32 6.64
CA LEU A 35 4.99 -2.49 6.92
C LEU A 35 5.72 -3.01 8.17
N GLN A 36 7.02 -2.79 8.23
CA GLN A 36 7.83 -2.98 9.43
C GLN A 36 7.88 -1.64 10.18
N TYR A 37 7.68 -1.69 11.49
CA TYR A 37 7.72 -0.53 12.38
C TYR A 37 8.93 -0.60 13.32
N ASP A 38 9.47 0.55 13.71
CA ASP A 38 10.44 0.65 14.81
C ASP A 38 9.77 0.64 16.20
N LYS A 39 10.56 0.78 17.26
CA LYS A 39 10.05 0.86 18.65
C LYS A 39 9.21 2.10 18.91
N ASP A 40 9.40 3.15 18.12
CA ASP A 40 8.73 4.44 18.26
C ASP A 40 7.46 4.52 17.39
N GLY A 41 7.13 3.47 16.63
CA GLY A 41 5.94 3.35 15.79
C GLY A 41 6.09 3.90 14.37
N ASN A 42 7.29 4.27 13.93
CA ASN A 42 7.53 4.77 12.57
C ASN A 42 7.70 3.60 11.58
N ALA A 43 7.13 3.74 10.38
CA ALA A 43 7.32 2.77 9.31
C ALA A 43 8.75 2.84 8.76
N THR A 44 9.53 1.78 8.97
CA THR A 44 10.94 1.71 8.55
C THR A 44 11.15 0.97 7.24
N GLY A 45 10.16 0.22 6.76
CA GLY A 45 10.26 -0.53 5.49
C GLY A 45 9.07 -1.46 5.24
N LEU A 46 9.18 -2.31 4.22
CA LEU A 46 8.23 -3.38 3.94
C LEU A 46 8.45 -4.55 4.90
N ALA A 47 7.36 -5.16 5.35
CA ALA A 47 7.43 -6.38 6.15
C ALA A 47 8.10 -7.51 5.36
N HIS A 48 8.80 -8.39 6.08
CA HIS A 48 9.61 -9.50 5.54
C HIS A 48 10.88 -9.10 4.76
N PHE A 49 11.21 -7.80 4.69
CA PHE A 49 12.48 -7.32 4.13
C PHE A 49 13.32 -6.64 5.20
N ALA A 50 14.63 -6.54 4.96
CA ALA A 50 15.48 -5.67 5.77
C ALA A 50 15.12 -4.20 5.49
N SER A 51 15.00 -3.41 6.56
CA SER A 51 14.72 -1.98 6.46
C SER A 51 15.81 -1.29 5.62
N PRO A 52 15.45 -0.57 4.53
CA PRO A 52 16.42 0.17 3.73
C PRO A 52 16.96 1.40 4.48
N ILE A 53 16.29 1.84 5.55
CA ILE A 53 16.65 3.03 6.33
C ILE A 53 17.65 2.66 7.44
N THR A 54 17.34 1.61 8.20
CA THR A 54 18.13 1.20 9.39
C THR A 54 19.05 0.02 9.10
N GLY A 55 18.77 -0.76 8.04
CA GLY A 55 19.48 -2.01 7.73
C GLY A 55 19.08 -3.17 8.64
N GLU A 56 18.00 -2.99 9.42
CA GLU A 56 17.58 -3.94 10.44
C GLU A 56 16.44 -4.83 9.97
N TYR A 57 16.48 -6.09 10.39
CA TYR A 57 15.40 -7.06 10.23
C TYR A 57 15.28 -7.86 11.53
N LYS A 58 14.07 -7.92 12.10
CA LYS A 58 13.80 -8.61 13.39
C LYS A 58 14.79 -8.23 14.49
N TRP A 59 15.03 -6.92 14.68
CA TRP A 59 15.93 -6.38 15.71
C TRP A 59 17.41 -6.75 15.55
N ARG A 60 17.80 -7.27 14.38
CA ARG A 60 19.19 -7.58 14.05
C ARG A 60 19.64 -6.72 12.89
N LYS A 61 20.86 -6.21 12.97
CA LYS A 61 21.47 -5.45 11.88
C LYS A 61 21.98 -6.43 10.83
N VAL A 62 21.31 -6.47 9.67
CA VAL A 62 21.63 -7.40 8.58
C VAL A 62 22.45 -6.72 7.50
N ILE A 63 22.20 -5.43 7.25
CA ILE A 63 22.86 -4.67 6.20
C ILE A 63 23.50 -3.42 6.82
N LYS A 64 24.74 -3.14 6.43
CA LYS A 64 25.35 -1.83 6.72
C LYS A 64 24.82 -0.81 5.71
N VAL A 65 23.78 -0.09 6.11
CA VAL A 65 23.23 1.02 5.30
C VAL A 65 24.18 2.21 5.40
N TRP A 66 24.75 2.59 4.27
CA TRP A 66 25.50 3.84 4.15
C TRP A 66 24.50 4.98 3.97
N LYS A 67 24.59 6.03 4.79
CA LYS A 67 23.77 7.23 4.63
C LYS A 67 24.12 7.90 3.29
N THR A 68 23.34 7.63 2.25
CA THR A 68 23.33 8.46 1.05
C THR A 68 22.50 9.71 1.36
N LYS A 69 23.02 10.90 1.02
CA LYS A 69 22.44 12.21 1.36
C LYS A 69 20.99 12.47 0.83
N LYS A 70 20.33 11.48 0.22
CA LYS A 70 19.07 11.63 -0.54
C LYS A 70 17.88 10.83 0.03
N VAL A 71 17.86 10.50 1.31
CA VAL A 71 16.65 9.93 1.93
C VAL A 71 15.82 11.07 2.51
N THR A 72 14.83 11.54 1.75
CA THR A 72 13.80 12.45 2.24
C THR A 72 12.81 11.66 3.09
N THR A 73 12.88 11.85 4.41
CA THR A 73 11.87 11.33 5.33
C THR A 73 10.56 12.08 5.10
N ILE A 74 9.59 11.43 4.45
CA ILE A 74 8.23 11.98 4.34
C ILE A 74 7.51 11.60 5.64
N LYS A 75 7.24 12.58 6.50
CA LYS A 75 6.35 12.40 7.65
C LYS A 75 4.92 12.23 7.14
N ALA A 76 4.25 11.18 7.61
CA ALA A 76 2.81 10.99 7.45
C ALA A 76 2.04 11.87 8.44
#